data_AF-M8BYR3-F1
#
_entry.id   AF-M8BYR3-F1
#
_cell.length_a   1.000
_cell.length_b   1.000
_cell.length_c   1.000
_cell.angle_alpha   90.00
_cell.angle_beta   90.00
_cell.angle_gamma   90.00
#
_symmetry.space_group_name_H-M   'P 1'
#
loop_
_entity.id
_entity.type
_entity.pdbx_description
1 polymer ?
#
loop_
_entity_poly.entity_id
_entity_poly.type
_entity_poly.pdbx_seq_one_letter_code
_entity_poly.pdbx_strand_id
1 'polypeptide(L)'
;MSHIAVERNRRRQMNDHLKVLRALTPAFYIKRCDQASIIGGAIEFIRELHTAARIVALLESLHLEVLHVNISTMDDTALHSFVLKIGLECQLSVEDVAFEVQQTFCYHQELDYSSMAI
;
A
#
# COMPACT_ATOMS: atom_id res chain seq x y z
N MET A 1 -23.22 8.00 -36.48
CA MET A 1 -21.88 7.40 -36.28
C MET A 1 -22.05 5.88 -36.14
N SER A 2 -21.18 5.06 -36.73
CA SER A 2 -21.36 3.60 -36.70
C SER A 2 -21.00 3.00 -35.33
N HIS A 3 -21.76 1.98 -34.91
CA HIS A 3 -21.54 1.24 -33.65
C HIS A 3 -20.09 0.72 -33.53
N ILE A 4 -19.48 0.33 -34.66
CA ILE A 4 -18.09 -0.14 -34.73
C ILE A 4 -17.08 0.95 -34.34
N ALA A 5 -17.29 2.19 -34.79
CA ALA A 5 -16.38 3.29 -34.49
C ALA A 5 -16.38 3.62 -32.99
N VAL A 6 -17.56 3.60 -32.36
CA VAL A 6 -17.73 3.85 -30.92
C VAL A 6 -17.02 2.79 -30.10
N GLU A 7 -17.21 1.50 -30.40
CA GLU A 7 -16.58 0.41 -29.65
C GLU A 7 -15.05 0.39 -29.82
N ARG A 8 -14.54 0.70 -31.01
CA ARG A 8 -13.09 0.87 -31.21
C ARG A 8 -12.52 1.99 -30.35
N ASN A 9 -13.22 3.12 -30.24
CA ASN A 9 -12.79 4.23 -29.40
C ASN A 9 -12.78 3.83 -27.91
N ARG A 10 -13.81 3.12 -27.44
CA ARG A 10 -13.88 2.62 -26.06
C ARG A 10 -12.71 1.70 -25.72
N ARG A 11 -12.35 0.76 -26.61
CA ARG A 11 -11.19 -0.13 -26.41
C ARG A 11 -9.86 0.63 -26.42
N ARG A 12 -9.71 1.62 -27.30
CA ARG A 12 -8.52 2.49 -27.32
C ARG A 12 -8.36 3.21 -25.99
N GLN A 13 -9.40 3.88 -25.50
CA GLN A 13 -9.38 4.59 -24.22
C GLN A 13 -9.04 3.65 -23.05
N MET A 14 -9.66 2.46 -23.00
CA MET A 14 -9.34 1.46 -21.97
C MET A 14 -7.86 1.05 -22.00
N ASN A 15 -7.31 0.79 -23.19
CA ASN A 15 -5.90 0.44 -23.32
C ASN A 15 -4.97 1.58 -22.89
N ASP A 16 -5.35 2.84 -23.13
CA ASP A 16 -4.56 3.98 -22.68
C ASP A 16 -4.59 4.13 -21.16
N HIS A 17 -5.72 3.89 -20.51
CA HIS A 17 -5.80 3.85 -19.04
C HIS A 17 -4.93 2.73 -18.44
N LEU A 18 -4.96 1.52 -19.02
CA LEU A 18 -4.14 0.41 -18.56
C LEU A 18 -2.64 0.66 -18.71
N LYS A 19 -2.22 1.39 -19.75
CA LYS A 19 -0.81 1.81 -19.90
C LYS A 19 -0.39 2.76 -18.77
N VAL A 20 -1.23 3.74 -18.44
CA VAL A 20 -0.95 4.69 -17.34
C VAL A 20 -0.89 3.94 -16.01
N LEU A 21 -1.86 3.07 -15.73
CA LEU A 21 -1.90 2.28 -14.51
C LEU A 21 -0.62 1.44 -14.37
N ARG A 22 -0.24 0.72 -15.43
CA ARG A 22 1.01 -0.07 -15.47
C ARG A 22 2.25 0.79 -15.22
N ALA A 23 2.30 2.02 -15.72
CA ALA A 23 3.45 2.91 -15.53
C ALA A 23 3.58 3.43 -14.09
N LEU A 24 2.47 3.49 -13.35
CA LEU A 24 2.44 3.91 -11.94
C LEU A 24 2.66 2.75 -10.97
N THR A 25 2.38 1.51 -11.40
CA THR A 25 2.60 0.30 -10.60
C THR A 25 4.05 -0.18 -10.74
N PRO A 26 4.80 -0.38 -9.63
CA PRO A 26 6.15 -0.92 -9.72
C PRO A 26 6.16 -2.30 -10.39
N ALA A 27 7.18 -2.55 -11.22
CA ALA A 27 7.23 -3.71 -12.10
C ALA A 27 7.17 -5.06 -11.34
N PHE A 28 7.63 -5.09 -10.08
CA PHE A 28 7.60 -6.30 -9.25
C PHE A 28 6.18 -6.82 -8.99
N TYR A 29 5.19 -5.94 -8.84
CA TYR A 29 3.78 -6.33 -8.65
C TYR A 29 3.13 -6.83 -9.95
N ILE A 30 3.75 -6.62 -11.10
CA ILE A 30 3.20 -7.00 -12.41
C ILE A 30 3.93 -8.25 -12.91
N LYS A 31 3.41 -9.43 -12.56
CA LYS A 31 3.98 -10.73 -12.95
C LYS A 31 3.96 -10.97 -14.48
N ARG A 32 2.98 -10.39 -15.19
CA ARG A 32 2.83 -10.48 -16.66
C ARG A 32 2.25 -9.18 -17.20
N CYS A 33 2.55 -8.84 -18.46
CA CYS A 33 2.08 -7.60 -19.09
C CYS A 33 0.66 -7.71 -19.69
N ASP A 34 -0.19 -8.61 -19.17
CA ASP A 34 -1.60 -8.73 -19.53
C ASP A 34 -2.50 -7.88 -18.63
N GLN A 35 -3.75 -7.66 -19.05
CA GLN A 35 -4.67 -6.74 -18.36
C GLN A 35 -5.01 -7.21 -16.94
N ALA A 36 -5.17 -8.52 -16.72
CA ALA A 36 -5.51 -9.07 -15.41
C ALA A 36 -4.36 -8.89 -14.42
N SER A 37 -3.13 -9.15 -14.87
CA SER A 37 -1.92 -8.97 -14.07
C SER A 37 -1.63 -7.51 -13.75
N ILE A 38 -1.89 -6.57 -14.68
CA ILE A 38 -1.77 -5.13 -14.41
C ILE A 38 -2.76 -4.69 -13.32
N ILE A 39 -4.02 -5.11 -13.42
CA ILE A 39 -5.06 -4.75 -12.44
C ILE A 39 -4.77 -5.40 -11.08
N GLY A 40 -4.44 -6.69 -11.05
CA GLY A 40 -4.11 -7.42 -9.83
C GLY A 40 -2.90 -6.82 -9.11
N GLY A 41 -1.81 -6.56 -9.86
CA GLY A 41 -0.60 -5.93 -9.31
C GLY A 41 -0.85 -4.51 -8.80
N ALA A 42 -1.70 -3.73 -9.48
CA ALA A 42 -2.07 -2.41 -9.00
C ALA A 42 -2.88 -2.47 -7.68
N ILE A 43 -3.79 -3.44 -7.55
CA ILE A 43 -4.57 -3.63 -6.31
C ILE A 43 -3.64 -3.99 -5.16
N GLU A 44 -2.71 -4.92 -5.37
CA GLU A 44 -1.74 -5.34 -4.36
C GLU A 44 -0.84 -4.18 -3.92
N PHE A 45 -0.30 -3.43 -4.88
CA PHE A 45 0.50 -2.25 -4.60
C PHE A 45 -0.27 -1.17 -3.80
N ILE A 46 -1.54 -0.90 -4.16
CA ILE A 46 -2.38 0.05 -3.43
C ILE A 46 -2.65 -0.41 -2.01
N ARG A 47 -2.88 -1.72 -1.80
CA ARG A 47 -3.09 -2.28 -0.45
C ARG A 47 -1.87 -2.08 0.43
N GLU A 48 -0.67 -2.33 -0.10
CA GLU A 48 0.57 -2.13 0.65
C GLU A 48 0.81 -0.66 0.98
N LEU A 49 0.63 0.24 0.01
CA LEU A 49 0.73 1.69 0.25
C LEU A 49 -0.27 2.15 1.31
N HIS A 50 -1.49 1.62 1.27
CA HIS A 50 -2.52 1.94 2.26
C HIS A 50 -2.14 1.47 3.66
N THR A 51 -1.57 0.26 3.80
CA THR A 51 -1.05 -0.25 5.07
C THR A 51 0.08 0.63 5.59
N ALA A 52 1.06 0.99 4.74
CA ALA A 52 2.14 1.89 5.14
C ALA A 52 1.61 3.26 5.60
N ALA A 53 0.64 3.84 4.88
CA ALA A 53 0.04 5.12 5.24
C ALA A 53 -0.70 5.07 6.59
N ARG A 54 -1.40 3.97 6.89
CA ARG A 54 -2.05 3.77 8.20
C ARG A 54 -1.03 3.73 9.33
N ILE A 55 0.09 3.02 9.12
CA ILE A 55 1.18 2.94 10.10
C ILE A 55 1.76 4.33 10.34
N VAL A 56 2.02 5.11 9.28
CA VAL A 56 2.52 6.48 9.39
C VAL A 56 1.57 7.33 10.24
N ALA A 57 0.26 7.29 9.98
CA ALA A 57 -0.73 8.05 10.74
C ALA A 57 -0.74 7.65 12.24
N LEU A 58 -0.55 6.37 12.55
CA LEU A 58 -0.45 5.88 13.92
C LEU A 58 0.81 6.41 14.61
N LEU A 59 1.97 6.34 13.94
CA LEU A 59 3.23 6.86 14.46
C LEU A 59 3.17 8.37 14.71
N GLU A 60 2.54 9.12 13.80
CA GLU A 60 2.30 10.55 13.96
C GLU A 60 1.40 10.86 15.18
N SER A 61 0.40 10.01 15.46
CA SER A 61 -0.44 10.15 16.67
C SER A 61 0.33 9.98 17.98
N LEU A 62 1.47 9.30 17.93
CA LEU A 62 2.41 9.14 19.05
C LEU A 62 3.46 10.27 19.08
N HIS A 63 3.30 11.30 18.27
CA HIS A 63 4.25 12.41 18.10
C HIS A 63 5.64 11.93 17.61
N LEU A 64 5.68 10.88 16.79
CA LEU A 64 6.89 10.42 16.12
C LEU A 64 6.96 11.01 14.70
N GLU A 65 8.14 11.48 14.32
CA GLU A 65 8.42 12.00 12.98
C GLU A 65 9.00 10.87 12.12
N VAL A 66 8.32 10.54 11.02
CA VAL A 66 8.77 9.52 10.06
C VAL A 66 9.78 10.13 9.09
N LEU A 67 11.05 9.74 9.20
CA LEU A 67 12.14 10.24 8.34
C LEU A 67 12.28 9.43 7.05
N HIS A 68 12.10 8.10 7.13
CA HIS A 68 12.20 7.21 5.98
C HIS A 68 11.22 6.05 6.12
N VAL A 69 10.57 5.70 5.01
CA VAL A 69 9.73 4.50 4.87
C VAL A 69 10.35 3.61 3.81
N ASN A 70 10.64 2.37 4.17
CA ASN A 70 11.05 1.33 3.23
C ASN A 70 10.02 0.21 3.25
N ILE A 71 9.55 -0.18 2.06
CA ILE A 71 8.67 -1.32 1.86
C ILE A 71 9.45 -2.30 0.99
N SER A 72 9.73 -3.48 1.52
CA SER A 72 10.46 -4.53 0.82
C SER A 72 9.62 -5.79 0.79
N THR A 73 9.32 -6.25 -0.42
CA THR A 73 8.50 -7.45 -0.65
C THR A 73 9.39 -8.64 -0.96
N MET A 74 9.16 -9.76 -0.28
CA MET A 74 9.78 -11.04 -0.57
C MET A 74 8.69 -12.11 -0.63
N ASP A 75 8.50 -12.72 -1.80
CA ASP A 75 7.37 -13.60 -2.10
C ASP A 75 6.02 -12.94 -1.74
N ASP A 76 5.21 -13.57 -0.90
CA ASP A 76 3.90 -13.08 -0.45
C ASP A 76 4.01 -12.29 0.88
N THR A 77 5.20 -11.85 1.27
CA THR A 77 5.44 -11.12 2.52
C THR A 77 6.02 -9.74 2.28
N ALA A 78 5.48 -8.71 2.94
CA ALA A 78 5.97 -7.34 2.88
C ALA A 78 6.59 -6.91 4.22
N LEU A 79 7.89 -6.61 4.20
CA LEU A 79 8.62 -6.02 5.32
C LEU A 79 8.52 -4.50 5.23
N HIS A 80 7.90 -3.90 6.25
CA HIS A 80 7.83 -2.45 6.42
C HIS A 80 8.88 -2.01 7.44
N SER A 81 9.76 -1.10 7.05
CA SER A 81 10.81 -0.55 7.91
C SER A 81 10.74 0.97 7.93
N PHE A 82 10.72 1.54 9.13
CA PHE A 82 10.58 2.97 9.35
C PHE A 82 11.77 3.50 10.13
N VAL A 83 12.33 4.63 9.68
CA VAL A 83 13.31 5.40 10.44
C VAL A 83 12.56 6.55 11.09
N LEU A 84 12.58 6.61 12.43
CA LEU A 84 11.77 7.52 13.21
C LEU A 84 12.65 8.47 14.03
N LYS A 85 12.15 9.68 14.25
CA LYS A 85 12.67 10.63 15.22
C LYS A 85 11.59 10.90 16.26
N ILE A 86 11.97 10.87 17.52
CA ILE A 86 11.07 11.20 18.63
C ILE A 86 10.77 12.70 18.57
N GLY A 87 9.51 13.07 18.45
CA GLY A 87 9.08 14.46 18.44
C GLY A 87 9.21 15.10 19.83
N LEU A 88 9.34 16.41 19.87
CA LEU A 88 9.51 17.17 21.11
C LEU A 88 8.28 17.10 22.03
N GLU A 89 7.11 16.78 21.47
CA GLU A 89 5.83 16.63 22.18
C GLU A 89 5.55 15.18 22.60
N CYS A 90 6.44 14.24 22.26
CA CYS A 90 6.29 12.86 22.68
C CYS A 90 6.52 12.75 24.20
N GLN A 91 5.48 12.37 24.93
CA GLN A 91 5.51 12.24 26.40
C GLN A 91 5.80 10.81 26.88
N LEU A 92 5.95 9.87 25.94
CA LEU A 92 6.16 8.46 26.23
C LEU A 92 7.64 8.14 26.44
N SER A 93 7.94 7.17 27.30
CA SER A 93 9.27 6.58 27.37
C SER A 93 9.55 5.75 26.11
N VAL A 94 10.81 5.38 25.88
CA VAL A 94 11.19 4.53 24.74
C VAL A 94 10.50 3.17 24.83
N GLU A 95 10.37 2.64 26.05
CA GLU A 95 9.69 1.38 26.34
C GLU A 95 8.18 1.49 26.06
N ASP A 96 7.54 2.59 26.47
CA ASP A 96 6.11 2.80 26.25
C ASP A 96 5.80 3.00 24.75
N VAL A 97 6.66 3.71 24.01
CA VAL A 97 6.56 3.81 22.55
C VAL A 97 6.65 2.44 21.90
N ALA A 98 7.63 1.62 22.29
CA ALA A 98 7.78 0.27 21.74
C ALA A 98 6.54 -0.59 22.02
N PHE A 99 5.97 -0.47 23.22
CA PHE A 99 4.76 -1.18 23.61
C PHE A 99 3.52 -0.72 22.82
N GLU A 100 3.26 0.57 22.73
CA GLU A 100 2.16 1.17 21.96
C GLU A 100 2.21 0.75 20.48
N VAL A 101 3.39 0.86 19.87
CA VAL A 101 3.62 0.48 18.48
C VAL A 101 3.35 -1.02 18.31
N GLN A 102 3.93 -1.87 19.15
CA GLN A 102 3.74 -3.32 19.07
C GLN A 102 2.26 -3.72 19.23
N GLN A 103 1.56 -3.15 20.22
CA GLN A 103 0.16 -3.49 20.48
C GLN A 103 -0.74 -3.11 19.31
N THR A 104 -0.48 -1.95 18.70
CA THR A 104 -1.23 -1.44 17.55
C THR A 104 -1.04 -2.33 16.31
N PHE A 105 0.19 -2.79 16.06
CA PHE A 105 0.48 -3.73 14.97
C PHE A 105 -0.19 -5.09 15.18
N CYS A 106 -0.17 -5.62 16.40
CA CYS A 106 -0.85 -6.89 16.72
C CYS A 106 -2.36 -6.80 16.53
N TYR A 107 -3.00 -5.69 16.91
CA TYR A 107 -4.45 -5.51 16.77
C TYR A 107 -4.91 -5.38 15.30
N HIS A 108 -4.09 -4.79 14.44
CA HIS A 108 -4.43 -4.63 13.02
C HIS A 108 -4.24 -5.92 12.20
N GLN A 109 -3.37 -6.82 12.65
CA GLN A 109 -3.20 -8.12 12.00
C GLN A 109 -4.44 -9.01 12.15
N GLU A 110 -5.21 -8.88 13.24
CA GLU A 110 -6.47 -9.65 13.44
C GLU A 110 -7.64 -9.20 12.53
N LEU A 111 -7.68 -7.93 12.11
CA LEU A 111 -8.76 -7.40 11.27
C LEU A 111 -8.60 -7.75 9.78
N ASP A 112 -7.37 -7.96 9.30
CA ASP A 112 -7.10 -8.30 7.89
C ASP A 112 -7.48 -9.77 7.60
N TYR A 113 -7.28 -10.69 8.55
CA TYR A 113 -7.76 -12.07 8.44
C TYR A 113 -9.30 -12.18 8.43
N SER A 114 -10.00 -11.29 9.15
CA SER A 114 -11.46 -11.29 9.18
C SER A 114 -12.06 -10.76 7.87
N SER A 115 -11.39 -9.83 7.18
CA SER A 115 -11.84 -9.32 5.88
C SER A 115 -11.60 -10.29 4.71
N MET A 116 -10.77 -11.33 4.87
CA MET A 116 -10.60 -12.41 3.89
C MET A 116 -11.63 -13.54 4.04
N ALA A 117 -12.55 -13.47 5.01
CA ALA A 117 -13.55 -14.49 5.27
C ALA A 117 -14.90 -14.28 4.54
N ILE A 118 -14.95 -13.46 3.48
CA ILE A 118 -16.16 -13.18 2.70
C ILE A 118 -15.97 -13.63 1.25
#